data_AF-A0A5E4CMW4-F1
#
_entry.id   AF-A0A5E4CMW4-F1
#
_cell.length_a   1.000
_cell.length_b   1.000
_cell.length_c   1.000
_cell.angle_alpha   90.00
_cell.angle_beta   90.00
_cell.angle_gamma   90.00
#
_symmetry.space_group_name_H-M   'P 1'
#
loop_
_entity.id
_entity.type
_entity.pdbx_description
1 polymer ?
#
loop_
_entity_poly.entity_id
_entity_poly.type
_entity_poly.pdbx_seq_one_letter_code
_entity_poly.pdbx_strand_id
1 'polypeptide(L)'
;MQANNAKVIGAHAEAVKALVKPKEVKPKIPKGASHKLDGLAFMVHPKLGKRAHAHVARGCRLCRPNAQAQAKTQATTPAPVLALALAPASAPK
;
A
#
# COMPACT_ATOMS: atom_id res chain seq x y z
N MET A 1 -50.09 -28.12 17.68
CA MET A 1 -48.65 -28.19 17.31
C MET A 1 -48.16 -26.94 16.58
N GLN A 2 -48.85 -26.45 15.55
CA GLN A 2 -48.41 -25.34 14.68
C GLN A 2 -48.11 -24.01 15.42
N ALA A 3 -48.93 -23.64 16.41
CA ALA A 3 -48.74 -22.42 17.18
C ALA A 3 -47.47 -22.42 18.05
N ASN A 4 -46.98 -23.59 18.47
CA ASN A 4 -45.74 -23.71 19.21
C ASN A 4 -44.54 -23.49 18.27
N ASN A 5 -44.56 -24.12 17.10
CA ASN A 5 -43.50 -23.97 16.10
C ASN A 5 -43.36 -22.51 15.64
N ALA A 6 -44.47 -21.78 15.48
CA ALA A 6 -44.44 -20.35 15.16
C ALA A 6 -43.71 -19.52 16.24
N LYS A 7 -43.91 -19.84 17.53
CA LYS A 7 -43.21 -19.16 18.64
C LYS A 7 -41.71 -19.45 18.64
N VAL A 8 -41.32 -20.69 18.35
CA VAL A 8 -39.91 -21.10 18.26
C VAL A 8 -39.19 -20.35 17.13
N ILE A 9 -39.81 -20.25 15.95
CA ILE A 9 -39.24 -19.50 14.81
C ILE A 9 -39.13 -18.00 15.12
N GLY A 10 -40.16 -17.42 15.75
CA GLY A 10 -40.12 -16.01 16.17
C GLY A 10 -39.00 -15.72 17.18
N ALA A 11 -38.83 -16.59 18.18
CA ALA A 11 -37.74 -16.48 19.14
C ALA A 11 -36.36 -16.61 18.49
N HIS A 12 -36.20 -17.52 17.53
CA HIS A 12 -34.95 -17.67 16.76
C HIS A 12 -34.63 -16.42 15.93
N ALA A 13 -35.63 -15.83 15.26
CA ALA A 13 -35.44 -14.61 14.48
C ALA A 13 -34.98 -13.42 15.36
N GLU A 14 -35.57 -13.25 16.54
CA GLU A 14 -35.17 -12.21 17.50
C GLU A 14 -33.76 -12.46 18.07
N ALA A 15 -33.40 -13.72 18.34
CA ALA A 15 -32.05 -14.07 18.79
C ALA A 15 -30.99 -13.79 17.72
N VAL A 16 -31.23 -14.15 16.46
CA VAL A 16 -30.31 -13.84 15.34
C VAL A 16 -30.19 -12.33 15.16
N LYS A 17 -31.30 -11.58 15.24
CA LYS A 17 -31.28 -10.12 15.15
C LYS A 17 -30.45 -9.48 16.27
N ALA A 18 -30.49 -10.06 17.48
CA ALA A 18 -29.67 -9.63 18.61
C ALA A 18 -28.18 -10.00 18.48
N LEU A 19 -27.84 -11.06 17.73
CA LEU A 19 -26.45 -11.43 17.42
C LEU A 19 -25.88 -10.59 16.26
N VAL A 20 -26.69 -10.33 15.23
CA VAL A 20 -26.31 -9.54 14.05
C VAL A 20 -26.12 -8.08 14.41
N LYS A 21 -26.92 -7.55 15.35
CA LYS A 21 -26.60 -6.28 16.00
C LYS A 21 -25.41 -6.54 16.91
N PRO A 22 -24.20 -6.07 16.57
CA PRO A 22 -23.08 -6.27 17.46
C PRO A 22 -23.38 -5.47 18.72
N LYS A 23 -23.71 -6.17 19.81
CA LYS A 23 -23.48 -5.65 21.15
C LYS A 23 -22.03 -5.19 21.14
N GLU A 24 -21.73 -3.96 21.57
CA GLU A 24 -20.40 -3.32 21.58
C GLU A 24 -19.38 -4.04 22.48
N VAL A 25 -19.26 -5.35 22.32
CA VAL A 25 -18.19 -6.15 22.84
C VAL A 25 -16.97 -5.70 22.07
N LYS A 26 -16.19 -4.81 22.70
CA LYS A 26 -14.87 -4.42 22.21
C LYS A 26 -14.18 -5.69 21.74
N PRO A 27 -13.84 -5.79 20.44
CA PRO A 27 -13.22 -7.00 19.96
C PRO A 27 -11.90 -7.11 20.72
N LYS A 28 -11.77 -8.17 21.52
CA LYS A 28 -10.51 -8.55 22.16
C LYS A 28 -9.59 -9.07 21.05
N ILE A 29 -9.22 -8.18 20.12
CA ILE A 29 -8.31 -8.51 19.05
C ILE A 29 -6.96 -8.69 19.72
N PRO A 30 -6.37 -9.88 19.70
CA PRO A 30 -5.03 -10.07 20.22
C PRO A 30 -4.09 -9.17 19.41
N LYS A 31 -3.50 -8.18 20.07
CA LYS A 31 -2.37 -7.42 19.52
C LYS A 31 -1.17 -8.38 19.43
N GLY A 32 -1.10 -9.20 18.39
CA GLY A 32 -0.12 -10.30 18.40
C GLY A 32 0.26 -10.92 17.06
N ALA A 33 -0.56 -10.85 16.03
CA ALA A 33 -0.13 -11.28 14.71
C ALA A 33 0.47 -10.09 13.97
N SER A 34 1.77 -10.15 13.67
CA SER A 34 2.38 -9.12 12.85
C SER A 34 1.80 -9.24 11.43
N HIS A 35 1.00 -8.25 11.03
CA HIS A 35 0.35 -8.17 9.72
C HIS A 35 1.33 -8.39 8.54
N LYS A 36 2.63 -8.18 8.75
CA LYS A 36 3.69 -8.45 7.76
C LYS A 36 3.87 -9.95 7.48
N LEU A 37 3.88 -10.81 8.49
CA LEU A 37 4.03 -12.25 8.30
C LEU A 37 2.79 -12.86 7.66
N ASP A 38 1.60 -12.43 8.09
CA ASP A 38 0.34 -12.87 7.48
C ASP A 38 0.24 -12.40 6.01
N GLY A 39 0.74 -11.19 5.72
CA GLY A 39 0.84 -10.68 4.36
C GLY A 39 1.78 -11.51 3.48
N LEU A 40 2.91 -11.97 4.01
CA LEU A 40 3.82 -12.87 3.27
C LEU A 40 3.17 -14.24 3.04
N ALA A 41 2.50 -14.80 4.04
CA ALA A 41 1.77 -16.06 3.89
C ALA A 41 0.67 -15.96 2.82
N PHE A 42 -0.05 -14.84 2.79
CA PHE A 42 -1.06 -14.56 1.75
C PHE A 42 -0.44 -14.44 0.35
N MET A 43 0.74 -13.82 0.23
CA MET A 43 1.44 -13.71 -1.05
C MET A 43 1.92 -15.07 -1.56
N VAL A 44 2.52 -15.91 -0.69
CA VAL A 44 3.00 -17.26 -1.08
C VAL A 44 1.84 -18.21 -1.41
N HIS A 45 0.62 -17.90 -0.99
CA HIS A 45 -0.52 -18.80 -1.20
C HIS A 45 -0.94 -18.89 -2.68
N PRO A 46 -0.94 -20.10 -3.29
CA PRO A 46 -1.06 -20.27 -4.74
C PRO A 46 -2.40 -19.82 -5.35
N LYS A 47 -3.49 -19.80 -4.56
CA LYS A 47 -4.81 -19.33 -5.04
C LYS A 47 -5.07 -17.85 -4.78
N LEU A 48 -4.60 -17.35 -3.63
CA LEU A 48 -4.94 -16.04 -3.10
C LEU A 48 -3.91 -14.97 -3.49
N GLY A 49 -2.63 -15.35 -3.57
CA GLY A 49 -1.50 -14.47 -3.88
C GLY A 49 -1.36 -14.08 -5.36
N LYS A 50 -2.18 -14.63 -6.26
CA LYS A 50 -2.05 -14.41 -7.72
C LYS A 50 -2.09 -12.92 -8.11
N ARG A 51 -3.02 -12.17 -7.53
CA ARG A 51 -3.17 -10.73 -7.81
C ARG A 51 -2.01 -9.92 -7.24
N ALA A 52 -1.55 -10.28 -6.05
CA ALA A 52 -0.39 -9.65 -5.41
C ALA A 52 0.87 -9.86 -6.27
N HIS A 53 1.15 -11.09 -6.70
CA HIS A 53 2.25 -11.38 -7.61
C HIS A 53 2.15 -10.64 -8.93
N ALA A 54 0.97 -10.60 -9.56
CA ALA A 54 0.77 -9.86 -10.79
C ALA A 54 1.01 -8.34 -10.60
N HIS A 55 0.63 -7.77 -9.46
CA HIS A 55 0.91 -6.38 -9.13
C HIS A 55 2.41 -6.12 -8.94
N VAL A 56 3.10 -6.97 -8.16
CA VAL A 56 4.56 -6.86 -7.95
C VAL A 56 5.30 -6.97 -9.28
N ALA A 57 4.97 -7.98 -10.10
CA ALA A 57 5.58 -8.18 -11.41
C ALA A 57 5.32 -6.98 -12.35
N ARG A 58 4.13 -6.39 -12.31
CA ARG A 58 3.81 -5.16 -13.05
C ARG A 58 4.65 -3.98 -12.57
N GLY A 59 4.75 -3.76 -11.25
CA GLY A 59 5.58 -2.69 -10.69
C GLY A 59 7.06 -2.82 -11.04
N CYS A 60 7.59 -4.05 -11.05
CA CYS A 60 8.97 -4.32 -11.46
C CYS A 60 9.21 -4.10 -12.95
N ARG A 61 8.26 -4.47 -13.81
CA ARG A 61 8.39 -4.31 -15.28
C ARG A 61 8.12 -2.88 -15.73
N LEU A 62 7.18 -2.20 -15.09
CA LEU A 62 6.79 -0.82 -15.41
C LEU A 62 7.69 0.19 -14.68
N CYS A 63 8.99 -0.08 -14.57
CA CYS A 63 9.96 0.80 -13.92
C CYS A 63 9.72 2.24 -14.42
N ARG A 64 9.07 3.05 -13.58
CA ARG A 64 8.46 4.31 -13.99
C ARG A 64 9.61 5.28 -14.25
N PRO A 65 9.78 5.81 -15.47
CA PRO A 65 10.93 6.67 -15.79
C PRO A 65 11.00 7.97 -14.97
N ASN A 66 9.96 8.32 -14.21
CA ASN A 66 9.95 9.51 -13.33
C ASN A 66 10.94 9.48 -12.16
N ALA A 67 11.62 8.35 -11.87
CA ALA A 67 12.65 8.32 -10.83
C ALA A 67 14.06 8.67 -11.36
N GLN A 68 14.32 8.59 -12.67
CA GLN A 68 15.63 8.93 -13.24
C GLN A 68 15.80 10.43 -13.53
N ALA A 69 14.71 11.20 -13.57
CA ALA A 69 14.74 12.64 -13.81
C ALA A 69 15.16 13.47 -12.58
N GLN A 70 15.07 12.93 -11.36
CA GLN A 70 15.47 13.67 -10.14
C GLN A 70 16.94 13.50 -9.75
N ALA A 71 17.68 12.58 -10.39
CA ALA A 71 19.09 12.32 -10.06
C ALA A 71 20.10 13.05 -10.98
N LYS A 72 19.65 13.90 -11.91
CA LYS A 72 20.54 14.66 -12.81
C LYS A 72 20.50 16.18 -12.64
N THR A 73 19.83 16.70 -11.61
CA THR A 73 19.71 18.17 -11.43
C THR A 73 20.17 18.67 -10.05
N GLN A 74 21.11 17.97 -9.40
CA GLN A 74 21.80 18.48 -8.21
C GLN A 74 23.28 18.04 -8.17
N ALA A 75 24.05 18.60 -9.09
CA ALA A 75 25.50 18.85 -8.96
C ALA A 75 25.81 19.70 -10.22
N THR A 76 25.93 21.01 -10.15
CA THR A 76 26.96 21.72 -9.40
C THR A 76 26.61 23.22 -9.46
N THR A 77 26.38 23.86 -8.32
CA THR A 77 26.67 25.29 -8.18
C THR A 77 28.19 25.45 -8.13
N PRO A 78 28.76 26.47 -8.80
CA PRO A 78 28.87 27.75 -8.10
C PRO A 78 28.60 28.96 -9.01
N ALA A 79 27.89 29.95 -8.47
CA ALA A 79 28.11 31.33 -8.90
C ALA A 79 29.57 31.70 -8.51
N PRO A 80 30.32 32.43 -9.35
CA PRO A 80 30.11 33.87 -9.34
C PRO A 80 30.37 34.62 -10.68
N VAL A 81 29.85 35.84 -10.71
CA VAL A 81 30.25 37.01 -11.53
C VAL A 81 30.03 36.95 -13.05
N LEU A 82 28.95 37.59 -13.49
CA LEU A 82 28.92 38.30 -14.77
C LEU A 82 29.84 39.51 -14.67
N ALA A 83 30.99 39.48 -15.34
CA ALA A 83 31.72 40.68 -15.72
C ALA A 83 32.34 40.44 -17.10
N LEU A 84 31.75 41.12 -18.10
CA LEU A 84 32.28 41.35 -19.43
C LEU A 84 33.80 41.62 -19.43
N ALA A 85 34.50 41.08 -20.43
CA ALA A 85 35.08 41.88 -21.53
C ALA A 85 36.28 41.19 -22.20
N LEU A 86 36.10 40.89 -23.50
CA LEU A 86 37.02 41.16 -24.61
C LEU A 86 38.51 40.75 -24.52
N ALA A 87 38.83 39.83 -25.43
CA ALA A 87 39.91 39.90 -26.44
C ALA A 87 41.05 38.85 -26.34
N PRO A 88 41.51 38.30 -27.49
CA PRO A 88 42.36 37.11 -27.58
C PRO A 88 43.84 37.45 -27.82
N ALA A 89 44.78 36.55 -27.47
CA ALA A 89 46.03 36.35 -28.23
C ALA A 89 46.93 35.25 -27.62
N SER A 90 47.19 34.23 -28.45
CA SER A 90 48.42 33.41 -28.63
C SER A 90 49.20 32.83 -27.43
N ALA A 91 49.40 31.51 -27.53
CA ALA A 91 50.35 30.65 -26.81
C ALA A 91 51.84 30.89 -27.22
N PRO A 92 52.79 29.97 -26.92
CA PRO A 92 53.42 29.68 -25.63
C PRO A 92 54.97 29.82 -25.69
N LYS A 93 55.65 29.92 -24.55
CA LYS A 93 57.00 29.37 -24.25
C LYS A 93 57.40 29.68 -22.81
#